data_AF-A0A929BRZ3-F1
#
_entry.id   AF-A0A929BRZ3-F1
#
_cell.length_a   1.000
_cell.length_b   1.000
_cell.length_c   1.000
_cell.angle_alpha   90.00
_cell.angle_beta   90.00
_cell.angle_gamma   90.00
#
_symmetry.space_group_name_H-M   'P 1'
#
loop_
_entity.id
_entity.type
_entity.pdbx_description
1 polymer ?
#
loop_
_entity_poly.entity_id
_entity_poly.type
_entity_poly.pdbx_seq_one_letter_code
_entity_poly.pdbx_strand_id
1 'polypeptide(L)'
;MSSENQKNLRFNFTVNVLDGGFFGAALGFASFITIIPLFVSKLTDSAVLIGLIPAIHAVGWQLPQLFTAPRVSKLSKYKKMALMMTINERLPFLGLAIVAWYSPQIGVQWSLILIFILLIWQGFGGGFTATAWQSLIAKIIPVNLYGRFFGVQSSAVTFLMAIGAIIAGLILSTYYYPLDFTLCFLLASVAMVFSFIFLALTREESVAPAITSTKDEMSFREKL
;
A
#
# COMPACT_ATOMS: atom_id res chain seq x y z
N MET A 1 20.34 -18.78 3.88
CA MET A 1 19.76 -17.77 4.80
C MET A 1 20.68 -17.65 6.01
N SER A 2 21.03 -16.45 6.44
CA SER A 2 21.89 -16.22 7.63
C SER A 2 21.23 -16.74 8.91
N SER A 3 22.03 -17.12 9.91
CA SER A 3 21.55 -17.56 11.23
C SER A 3 20.75 -16.46 11.96
N GLU A 4 21.06 -15.20 11.66
CA GLU A 4 20.37 -14.03 12.21
C GLU A 4 18.98 -13.83 11.58
N ASN A 5 18.83 -14.07 10.27
CA ASN A 5 17.54 -13.96 9.59
C ASN A 5 16.56 -15.01 10.13
N GLN A 6 17.07 -16.20 10.49
CA GLN A 6 16.28 -17.23 11.16
C GLN A 6 15.80 -16.80 12.56
N LYS A 7 16.63 -16.06 13.31
CA LYS A 7 16.24 -15.50 14.63
C LYS A 7 15.13 -14.45 14.47
N ASN A 8 15.22 -13.61 13.44
CA ASN A 8 14.26 -12.53 13.19
C ASN A 8 12.99 -12.99 12.46
N LEU A 9 12.97 -14.21 11.90
CA LEU A 9 11.89 -14.69 11.04
C LEU A 9 10.50 -14.58 11.67
N ARG A 10 10.32 -15.08 12.89
CA ARG A 10 9.00 -15.03 13.57
C ARG A 10 8.51 -13.60 13.75
N PHE A 11 9.42 -12.72 14.19
CA PHE A 11 9.11 -11.31 14.38
C PHE A 11 8.76 -10.62 13.05
N ASN A 12 9.59 -10.79 12.03
CA ASN A 12 9.36 -10.23 10.69
C ASN A 12 8.07 -10.74 10.06
N PHE A 13 7.78 -12.03 10.22
CA PHE A 13 6.53 -12.63 9.77
C PHE A 13 5.34 -11.94 10.44
N THR A 14 5.33 -11.83 11.76
CA THR A 14 4.22 -11.21 12.51
C THR A 14 4.04 -9.75 12.15
N VAL A 15 5.10 -8.92 12.16
CA VAL A 15 4.94 -7.49 11.87
C VAL A 15 4.51 -7.24 10.43
N ASN A 16 4.95 -8.04 9.45
CA ASN A 16 4.49 -7.86 8.07
C ASN A 16 3.06 -8.39 7.84
N VAL A 17 2.59 -9.35 8.63
CA VAL A 17 1.16 -9.74 8.66
C VAL A 17 0.32 -8.62 9.25
N LEU A 18 0.77 -7.98 10.34
CA LEU A 18 0.09 -6.84 10.96
C LEU A 18 0.08 -5.62 10.04
N ASP A 19 1.19 -5.33 9.36
CA ASP A 19 1.28 -4.31 8.30
C ASP A 19 0.19 -4.53 7.24
N GLY A 20 0.18 -5.71 6.60
CA GLY A 20 -0.83 -6.05 5.60
C GLY A 20 -2.26 -5.98 6.16
N GLY A 21 -2.48 -6.45 7.38
CA GLY A 21 -3.77 -6.37 8.04
C GLY A 21 -4.31 -4.95 8.20
N PHE A 22 -3.52 -4.05 8.77
CA PHE A 22 -3.92 -2.64 8.93
C PHE A 22 -3.98 -1.89 7.59
N PHE A 23 -3.16 -2.27 6.60
CA PHE A 23 -3.30 -1.78 5.24
C PHE A 23 -4.66 -2.19 4.65
N GLY A 24 -5.06 -3.45 4.86
CA GLY A 24 -6.39 -3.96 4.52
C GLY A 24 -7.51 -3.20 5.19
N ALA A 25 -7.42 -2.91 6.49
CA ALA A 25 -8.40 -2.08 7.21
C ALA A 25 -8.57 -0.70 6.54
N ALA A 26 -7.46 -0.04 6.18
CA ALA A 26 -7.52 1.24 5.49
C ALA A 26 -8.24 1.15 4.13
N LEU A 27 -7.98 0.10 3.36
CA LEU A 27 -8.70 -0.17 2.10
C LEU A 27 -10.18 -0.50 2.32
N GLY A 28 -10.54 -1.07 3.47
CA GLY A 28 -11.94 -1.26 3.86
C GLY A 28 -12.66 0.07 4.09
N PHE A 29 -12.02 0.98 4.83
CA PHE A 29 -12.55 2.31 5.13
C PHE A 29 -12.59 3.25 3.92
N ALA A 30 -11.61 3.17 3.03
CA ALA A 30 -11.43 4.09 1.90
C ALA A 30 -11.33 3.34 0.57
N SER A 31 -12.20 2.35 0.36
CA SER A 31 -12.21 1.51 -0.83
C SER A 31 -12.26 2.31 -2.12
N PHE A 32 -11.36 2.00 -3.05
CA PHE A 32 -11.29 2.55 -4.42
C PHE A 32 -12.44 2.08 -5.32
N ILE A 33 -13.21 1.08 -4.90
CA ILE A 33 -14.29 0.48 -5.70
C ILE A 33 -15.67 0.89 -5.15
N THR A 34 -15.77 1.20 -3.86
CA THR A 34 -17.07 1.46 -3.21
C THR A 34 -17.12 2.82 -2.52
N ILE A 35 -16.24 3.11 -1.55
CA ILE A 35 -16.36 4.29 -0.69
C ILE A 35 -15.96 5.58 -1.41
N ILE A 36 -14.80 5.61 -2.06
CA ILE A 36 -14.34 6.81 -2.80
C ILE A 36 -15.27 7.10 -4.00
N PRO A 37 -15.67 6.10 -4.81
CA PRO A 37 -16.71 6.29 -5.82
C PRO A 37 -18.02 6.84 -5.28
N LEU A 38 -18.49 6.35 -4.12
CA LEU A 38 -19.71 6.86 -3.47
C LEU A 38 -19.54 8.30 -2.96
N PHE A 39 -18.34 8.67 -2.48
CA PHE A 39 -18.06 10.05 -2.12
C PHE A 39 -18.10 10.97 -3.34
N VAL A 40 -17.46 10.55 -4.44
CA VAL A 40 -17.45 11.31 -5.70
C VAL A 40 -18.86 11.41 -6.30
N SER A 41 -19.72 10.40 -6.14
CA SER A 41 -21.11 10.48 -6.61
C SER A 41 -21.98 11.48 -5.84
N LYS A 42 -21.57 11.90 -4.63
CA LYS A 42 -22.20 13.05 -3.93
C LYS A 42 -21.84 14.40 -4.56
N LEU A 43 -20.78 14.44 -5.36
CA LEU A 43 -20.25 15.66 -5.97
C LEU A 43 -20.58 15.74 -7.47
N THR A 44 -20.76 14.61 -8.17
CA THR A 44 -21.02 14.59 -9.61
C THR A 44 -21.76 13.33 -10.07
N ASP A 45 -22.58 13.46 -11.10
CA ASP A 45 -23.24 12.34 -11.79
C ASP A 45 -22.39 11.77 -12.95
N SER A 46 -21.17 12.26 -13.16
CA SER A 46 -20.30 11.81 -14.25
C SER A 46 -19.79 10.39 -14.02
N ALA A 47 -20.40 9.43 -14.72
CA ALA A 47 -19.96 8.03 -14.72
C ALA A 47 -18.49 7.87 -15.14
N VAL A 48 -17.98 8.76 -16.00
CA VAL A 48 -16.57 8.77 -16.42
C VAL A 48 -15.65 9.09 -15.25
N LEU A 49 -15.98 10.12 -14.45
CA LEU A 49 -15.18 10.48 -13.28
C LEU A 49 -15.22 9.37 -12.22
N ILE A 50 -16.40 8.81 -11.97
CA ILE A 50 -16.55 7.70 -11.00
C ILE A 50 -15.75 6.47 -11.46
N GLY A 51 -15.83 6.11 -12.75
CA GLY A 51 -15.09 4.98 -13.33
C GLY A 51 -13.57 5.20 -13.43
N LEU A 52 -13.11 6.44 -13.48
CA LEU A 52 -11.68 6.78 -13.49
C LEU A 52 -10.99 6.42 -12.16
N ILE A 53 -11.70 6.40 -11.04
CA ILE A 53 -11.12 6.12 -9.70
C ILE A 53 -10.41 4.76 -9.65
N PRO A 54 -11.09 3.62 -9.91
CA PRO A 54 -10.42 2.32 -9.91
C PRO A 54 -9.39 2.20 -11.05
N ALA A 55 -9.61 2.86 -12.19
CA ALA A 55 -8.65 2.85 -13.31
C ALA A 55 -7.33 3.54 -12.95
N ILE A 56 -7.38 4.72 -12.31
CA ILE A 56 -6.21 5.45 -11.83
C ILE A 56 -5.46 4.61 -10.80
N HIS A 57 -6.18 3.99 -9.85
CA HIS A 57 -5.54 3.12 -8.86
C HIS A 57 -4.83 1.93 -9.53
N ALA A 58 -5.48 1.24 -10.47
CA ALA A 58 -4.90 0.09 -11.17
C ALA A 58 -3.65 0.47 -11.99
N VAL A 59 -3.74 1.55 -12.79
CA VAL A 59 -2.61 2.03 -13.60
C VAL A 59 -1.48 2.55 -12.70
N GLY A 60 -1.82 3.35 -11.69
CA GLY A 60 -0.87 3.90 -10.74
C GLY A 60 -0.11 2.81 -9.98
N TRP A 61 -0.74 1.68 -9.67
CA TRP A 61 -0.06 0.57 -9.02
C TRP A 61 0.92 -0.16 -9.95
N GLN A 62 0.56 -0.36 -11.22
CA GLN A 62 1.33 -1.21 -12.15
C GLN A 62 2.45 -0.44 -12.86
N LEU A 63 2.15 0.76 -13.37
CA LEU A 63 3.05 1.50 -14.25
C LEU A 63 4.40 1.89 -13.61
N PRO A 64 4.45 2.40 -12.36
CA PRO A 64 5.71 2.82 -11.76
C PRO A 64 6.67 1.68 -11.44
N GLN A 65 6.16 0.45 -11.30
CA GLN A 65 6.99 -0.73 -11.01
C GLN A 65 7.98 -1.02 -12.15
N LEU A 66 7.57 -0.78 -13.39
CA LEU A 66 8.42 -0.95 -14.59
C LEU A 66 9.68 -0.08 -14.54
N PHE A 67 9.56 1.13 -13.99
CA PHE A 67 10.67 2.09 -13.91
C PHE A 67 11.52 1.93 -12.64
N THR A 68 10.93 1.42 -11.56
CA THR A 68 11.64 1.27 -10.27
C THR A 68 12.44 -0.02 -10.16
N ALA A 69 12.04 -1.09 -10.86
CA ALA A 69 12.70 -2.39 -10.77
C ALA A 69 14.23 -2.36 -11.00
N PRO A 70 14.79 -1.68 -12.02
CA PRO A 70 16.24 -1.65 -12.25
C PRO A 70 17.03 -0.93 -11.16
N ARG A 71 16.40 0.04 -10.48
CA ARG A 71 17.01 0.77 -9.36
C ARG A 71 16.95 -0.07 -8.08
N VAL A 72 15.80 -0.69 -7.82
CA VAL A 72 15.58 -1.52 -6.64
C VAL A 72 16.50 -2.74 -6.65
N SER A 73 16.70 -3.41 -7.78
CA SER A 73 17.54 -4.62 -7.87
C SER A 73 19.00 -4.39 -7.45
N LYS A 74 19.50 -3.15 -7.52
CA LYS A 74 20.87 -2.77 -7.13
C LYS A 74 21.00 -2.42 -5.65
N LEU A 75 19.89 -2.35 -4.90
CA LEU A 75 19.92 -2.01 -3.49
C LEU A 75 20.41 -3.19 -2.64
N SER A 76 21.33 -2.91 -1.72
CA SER A 76 21.71 -3.85 -0.67
C SER A 76 20.72 -3.88 0.50
N LYS A 77 19.94 -2.81 0.67
CA LYS A 77 18.87 -2.68 1.67
C LYS A 77 17.61 -2.09 1.05
N TYR A 78 16.50 -2.81 1.17
CA TYR A 78 15.21 -2.44 0.61
C TYR A 78 14.35 -1.63 1.59
N LYS A 79 14.49 -1.88 2.90
CA LYS A 79 13.63 -1.28 3.94
C LYS A 79 13.59 0.24 3.88
N LYS A 80 14.75 0.89 3.73
CA LYS A 80 14.82 2.35 3.69
C LYS A 80 14.01 2.91 2.51
N MET A 81 14.16 2.33 1.34
CA MET A 81 13.39 2.77 0.16
C MET A 81 11.91 2.46 0.32
N ALA A 82 11.55 1.27 0.80
CA ALA A 82 10.16 0.90 1.05
C ALA A 82 9.48 1.88 2.01
N LEU A 83 10.13 2.23 3.12
CA LEU A 83 9.59 3.20 4.09
C LEU A 83 9.50 4.63 3.55
N MET A 84 10.44 5.06 2.71
CA MET A 84 10.36 6.39 2.10
C MET A 84 9.25 6.47 1.04
N MET A 85 9.09 5.42 0.23
CA MET A 85 8.12 5.41 -0.86
C MET A 85 6.70 5.21 -0.34
N THR A 86 6.49 4.36 0.67
CA THR A 86 5.16 4.03 1.22
C THR A 86 4.48 5.23 1.88
N ILE A 87 5.22 6.30 2.21
CA ILE A 87 4.58 7.54 2.68
C ILE A 87 3.66 8.12 1.60
N ASN A 88 4.02 7.98 0.32
CA ASN A 88 3.26 8.53 -0.81
C ASN A 88 1.95 7.78 -1.07
N GLU A 89 1.85 6.50 -0.72
CA GLU A 89 0.58 5.77 -0.84
C GLU A 89 -0.31 5.93 0.41
N ARG A 90 0.24 6.39 1.54
CA ARG A 90 -0.45 6.48 2.83
C ARG A 90 -0.96 7.89 3.14
N LEU A 91 -0.12 8.89 2.93
CA LEU A 91 -0.43 10.29 3.23
C LEU A 91 -1.68 10.82 2.49
N PRO A 92 -1.97 10.41 1.24
CA PRO A 92 -3.16 10.87 0.54
C PRO A 92 -4.49 10.54 1.24
N PHE A 93 -4.58 9.49 2.06
CA PHE A 93 -5.80 9.19 2.83
C PHE A 93 -6.12 10.28 3.85
N LEU A 94 -5.10 10.90 4.47
CA LEU A 94 -5.31 12.08 5.31
C LEU A 94 -5.81 13.26 4.48
N GLY A 95 -5.23 13.45 3.29
CA GLY A 95 -5.71 14.45 2.33
C GLY A 95 -7.17 14.25 1.96
N LEU A 96 -7.60 13.01 1.72
CA LEU A 96 -9.00 12.68 1.42
C LEU A 96 -9.92 13.02 2.59
N ALA A 97 -9.51 12.77 3.83
CA ALA A 97 -10.27 13.16 5.02
C ALA A 97 -10.43 14.68 5.11
N ILE A 98 -9.36 15.43 4.86
CA ILE A 98 -9.39 16.91 4.85
C ILE A 98 -10.32 17.40 3.74
N VAL A 99 -10.20 16.85 2.53
CA VAL A 99 -11.05 17.25 1.39
C VAL A 99 -12.52 16.91 1.67
N ALA A 100 -12.83 15.75 2.25
CA ALA A 100 -14.18 15.41 2.65
C ALA A 100 -14.74 16.41 3.66
N TRP A 101 -14.00 16.74 4.71
CA TRP A 101 -14.45 17.70 5.71
C TRP A 101 -14.78 19.08 5.13
N TYR A 102 -13.91 19.56 4.25
CA TYR A 102 -14.02 20.90 3.65
C TYR A 102 -14.81 20.96 2.34
N SER A 103 -15.36 19.83 1.85
CA SER A 103 -16.01 19.77 0.54
C SER A 103 -17.23 20.72 0.42
N PRO A 104 -18.06 20.96 1.47
CA PRO A 104 -19.14 21.95 1.37
C PRO A 104 -18.63 23.39 1.20
N GLN A 105 -17.44 23.72 1.72
CA GLN A 105 -16.90 25.08 1.73
C GLN A 105 -16.07 25.39 0.47
N ILE A 106 -15.29 24.43 -0.03
CA ILE A 106 -14.43 24.64 -1.21
C ILE A 106 -15.18 24.44 -2.54
N GLY A 107 -16.39 23.85 -2.49
CA GLY A 107 -17.23 23.60 -3.65
C GLY A 107 -16.87 22.33 -4.42
N VAL A 108 -17.78 21.94 -5.32
CA VAL A 108 -17.69 20.67 -6.08
C VAL A 108 -16.44 20.59 -6.95
N GLN A 109 -16.15 21.64 -7.73
CA GLN A 109 -15.04 21.64 -8.68
C GLN A 109 -13.68 21.42 -7.98
N TRP A 110 -13.40 22.17 -6.92
CA TRP A 110 -12.15 22.04 -6.18
C TRP A 110 -12.06 20.72 -5.41
N SER A 111 -13.19 20.25 -4.84
CA SER A 111 -13.24 18.93 -4.21
C SER A 111 -12.82 17.82 -5.18
N LEU A 112 -13.41 17.79 -6.38
CA LEU A 112 -13.06 16.81 -7.41
C LEU A 112 -11.59 16.91 -7.83
N ILE A 113 -11.09 18.11 -8.13
CA ILE A 113 -9.69 18.31 -8.52
C ILE A 113 -8.74 17.75 -7.45
N LEU A 114 -8.96 18.09 -6.18
CA LEU A 114 -8.13 17.63 -5.08
C LEU A 114 -8.22 16.12 -4.87
N ILE A 115 -9.42 15.53 -4.94
CA ILE A 115 -9.61 14.08 -4.87
C ILE A 115 -8.77 13.38 -5.96
N PHE A 116 -8.87 13.81 -7.21
CA PHE A 116 -8.13 13.16 -8.30
C PHE A 116 -6.61 13.35 -8.19
N ILE A 117 -6.14 14.52 -7.75
CA ILE A 117 -4.71 14.72 -7.45
C ILE A 117 -4.24 13.74 -6.37
N LEU A 118 -5.01 13.59 -5.29
CA LEU A 118 -4.70 12.66 -4.20
C LEU A 118 -4.75 11.19 -4.67
N LEU A 119 -5.71 10.81 -5.50
CA LEU A 119 -5.80 9.46 -6.07
C LEU A 119 -4.63 9.13 -7.00
N ILE A 120 -4.23 10.08 -7.85
CA ILE A 120 -3.07 9.90 -8.72
C ILE A 120 -1.80 9.78 -7.87
N TRP A 121 -1.62 10.67 -6.90
CA TRP A 121 -0.47 10.60 -5.99
C TRP A 121 -0.43 9.27 -5.23
N GLN A 122 -1.57 8.84 -4.68
CA GLN A 122 -1.69 7.58 -3.96
C GLN A 122 -1.35 6.38 -4.86
N GLY A 123 -1.95 6.29 -6.04
CA GLY A 123 -1.76 5.17 -6.96
C GLY A 123 -0.29 5.04 -7.35
N PHE A 124 0.32 6.14 -7.79
CA PHE A 124 1.74 6.15 -8.15
C PHE A 124 2.65 5.87 -6.94
N GLY A 125 2.32 6.40 -5.76
CA GLY A 125 3.01 6.10 -4.51
C GLY A 125 3.05 4.61 -4.20
N GLY A 126 1.95 3.91 -4.46
CA GLY A 126 1.87 2.46 -4.28
C GLY A 126 2.76 1.71 -5.27
N GLY A 127 2.71 2.09 -6.54
CA GLY A 127 3.58 1.50 -7.56
C GLY A 127 5.08 1.73 -7.30
N PHE A 128 5.48 2.89 -6.78
CA PHE A 128 6.86 3.15 -6.39
C PHE A 128 7.32 2.33 -5.18
N THR A 129 6.39 1.98 -4.29
CA THR A 129 6.66 1.21 -3.07
C THR A 129 6.74 -0.28 -3.35
N ALA A 130 5.88 -0.78 -4.26
CA ALA A 130 5.66 -2.20 -4.49
C ALA A 130 6.94 -2.99 -4.75
N THR A 131 7.82 -2.53 -5.65
CA THR A 131 9.06 -3.23 -6.00
C THR A 131 10.02 -3.35 -4.81
N ALA A 132 10.18 -2.27 -4.03
CA ALA A 132 11.03 -2.27 -2.85
C ALA A 132 10.46 -3.13 -1.71
N TRP A 133 9.14 -3.07 -1.49
CA TRP A 133 8.46 -3.90 -0.49
C TRP A 133 8.52 -5.38 -0.86
N GLN A 134 8.22 -5.75 -2.11
CA GLN A 134 8.32 -7.14 -2.58
C GLN A 134 9.75 -7.69 -2.41
N SER A 135 10.76 -6.90 -2.75
CA SER A 135 12.18 -7.28 -2.58
C SER A 135 12.56 -7.42 -1.10
N LEU A 136 12.01 -6.56 -0.23
CA LEU A 136 12.19 -6.67 1.22
C LEU A 136 11.60 -7.98 1.75
N ILE A 137 10.34 -8.28 1.41
CA ILE A 137 9.66 -9.52 1.82
C ILE A 137 10.43 -10.75 1.33
N ALA A 138 10.84 -10.75 0.06
CA ALA A 138 11.60 -11.86 -0.52
C ALA A 138 12.96 -12.09 0.15
N LYS A 139 13.56 -11.03 0.71
CA LYS A 139 14.82 -11.12 1.44
C LYS A 139 14.66 -11.65 2.86
N ILE A 140 13.58 -11.27 3.56
CA ILE A 140 13.39 -11.60 4.98
C ILE A 140 12.57 -12.88 5.23
N ILE A 141 11.79 -13.32 4.24
CA ILE A 141 10.99 -14.55 4.32
C ILE A 141 11.66 -15.65 3.47
N PRO A 142 11.85 -16.88 3.99
CA PRO A 142 12.33 -18.00 3.20
C PRO A 142 11.36 -18.38 2.08
N VAL A 143 11.89 -18.75 0.92
CA VAL A 143 11.10 -19.19 -0.26
C VAL A 143 10.16 -20.35 0.08
N ASN A 144 10.59 -21.32 0.89
CA ASN A 144 9.77 -22.45 1.32
C ASN A 144 8.59 -22.07 2.25
N LEU A 145 8.54 -20.82 2.72
CA LEU A 145 7.45 -20.29 3.54
C LEU A 145 6.58 -19.26 2.81
N TYR A 146 6.85 -18.93 1.55
CA TYR A 146 6.07 -17.92 0.81
C TYR A 146 4.58 -18.21 0.77
N GLY A 147 4.18 -19.45 0.47
CA GLY A 147 2.77 -19.83 0.46
C GLY A 147 2.09 -19.61 1.81
N ARG A 148 2.79 -19.96 2.91
CA ARG A 148 2.28 -19.73 4.26
C ARG A 148 2.22 -18.24 4.61
N PHE A 149 3.26 -17.48 4.28
CA PHE A 149 3.34 -16.06 4.55
C PHE A 149 2.25 -15.30 3.82
N PHE A 150 2.18 -15.43 2.49
CA PHE A 150 1.15 -14.75 1.69
C PHE A 150 -0.25 -15.24 2.02
N GLY A 151 -0.45 -16.53 2.33
CA GLY A 151 -1.74 -17.04 2.78
C GLY A 151 -2.24 -16.38 4.08
N VAL A 152 -1.39 -16.31 5.10
CA VAL A 152 -1.74 -15.67 6.38
C VAL A 152 -1.87 -14.16 6.23
N GLN A 153 -0.95 -13.51 5.51
CA GLN A 153 -1.01 -12.07 5.29
C GLN A 153 -2.27 -11.68 4.50
N SER A 154 -2.59 -12.38 3.40
CA SER A 154 -3.82 -12.11 2.63
C SER A 154 -5.08 -12.35 3.46
N SER A 155 -5.09 -13.37 4.32
CA SER A 155 -6.21 -13.60 5.24
C SER A 155 -6.38 -12.43 6.22
N ALA A 156 -5.28 -11.93 6.79
CA ALA A 156 -5.32 -10.76 7.67
C ALA A 156 -5.77 -9.48 6.93
N VAL A 157 -5.25 -9.24 5.73
CA VAL A 157 -5.65 -8.13 4.85
C VAL A 157 -7.16 -8.17 4.59
N THR A 158 -7.68 -9.29 4.07
CA THR A 158 -9.09 -9.42 3.70
C THR A 158 -10.00 -9.37 4.92
N PHE A 159 -9.61 -9.99 6.03
CA PHE A 159 -10.40 -9.96 7.27
C PHE A 159 -10.54 -8.54 7.82
N LEU A 160 -9.44 -7.81 7.95
CA LEU A 160 -9.48 -6.44 8.47
C LEU A 160 -10.09 -5.46 7.45
N MET A 161 -9.93 -5.70 6.15
CA MET A 161 -10.65 -4.97 5.10
C MET A 161 -12.17 -5.14 5.23
N ALA A 162 -12.65 -6.37 5.46
CA ALA A 162 -14.08 -6.62 5.66
C ALA A 162 -14.61 -5.90 6.91
N ILE A 163 -13.86 -5.93 8.02
CA ILE A 163 -14.23 -5.18 9.23
C ILE A 163 -14.26 -3.67 8.95
N GLY A 164 -13.24 -3.13 8.28
CA GLY A 164 -13.19 -1.72 7.89
C GLY A 164 -14.38 -1.31 7.02
N ALA A 165 -14.75 -2.14 6.04
CA ALA A 165 -15.89 -1.90 5.18
C ALA A 165 -17.24 -1.95 5.92
N ILE A 166 -17.42 -2.88 6.86
CA ILE A 166 -18.61 -2.96 7.71
C ILE A 166 -18.73 -1.70 8.56
N ILE A 167 -17.64 -1.30 9.23
CA ILE A 167 -17.63 -0.09 10.07
C ILE A 167 -17.89 1.15 9.21
N ALA A 168 -17.27 1.24 8.02
CA ALA A 168 -17.54 2.33 7.08
C ALA A 168 -19.03 2.39 6.69
N GLY A 169 -19.64 1.25 6.37
CA GLY A 169 -21.08 1.17 6.08
C GLY A 169 -21.95 1.66 7.24
N LEU A 170 -21.61 1.28 8.47
CA LEU A 170 -22.30 1.76 9.68
C LEU A 170 -22.15 3.28 9.84
N ILE A 171 -20.94 3.81 9.68
CA ILE A 171 -20.66 5.26 9.73
C ILE A 171 -21.51 6.00 8.68
N LEU A 172 -21.48 5.53 7.42
CA LEU A 172 -22.22 6.13 6.31
C LEU A 172 -23.74 6.09 6.49
N SER A 173 -24.26 5.11 7.25
CA SER A 173 -25.69 5.02 7.54
C SER A 173 -26.13 5.85 8.77
N THR A 174 -25.19 6.21 9.64
CA THR A 174 -25.48 6.85 10.93
C THR A 174 -25.25 8.36 10.89
N TYR A 175 -24.21 8.82 10.20
CA TYR A 175 -23.82 10.22 10.13
C TYR A 175 -24.25 10.84 8.80
N TYR A 176 -24.41 12.16 8.80
CA TYR A 176 -24.71 12.92 7.59
C TYR A 176 -23.44 13.44 6.92
N TYR A 177 -23.55 13.63 5.61
CA TYR A 177 -22.55 14.31 4.81
C TYR A 177 -22.22 15.72 5.36
N PRO A 178 -20.94 16.11 5.48
CA PRO A 178 -19.73 15.40 5.04
C PRO A 178 -19.01 14.56 6.12
N LEU A 179 -19.55 14.50 7.34
CA LEU A 179 -18.88 13.86 8.48
C LEU A 179 -18.70 12.35 8.26
N ASP A 180 -19.69 11.73 7.63
CA ASP A 180 -19.70 10.31 7.24
C ASP A 180 -18.41 9.89 6.48
N PHE A 181 -18.09 10.53 5.35
CA PHE A 181 -16.89 10.25 4.57
C PHE A 181 -15.62 10.73 5.26
N THR A 182 -15.69 11.84 5.99
CA THR A 182 -14.55 12.35 6.77
C THR A 182 -14.06 11.30 7.76
N LEU A 183 -14.97 10.68 8.52
CA LEU A 183 -14.64 9.64 9.49
C LEU A 183 -14.07 8.40 8.81
N CYS A 184 -14.65 7.96 7.69
CA CYS A 184 -14.11 6.85 6.90
C CYS A 184 -12.66 7.10 6.48
N PHE A 185 -12.37 8.23 5.85
CA PHE A 185 -11.01 8.54 5.38
C PHE A 185 -10.03 8.82 6.52
N LEU A 186 -10.50 9.39 7.64
CA LEU A 186 -9.67 9.58 8.83
C LEU A 186 -9.29 8.25 9.47
N LEU A 187 -10.24 7.32 9.60
CA LEU A 187 -9.96 5.96 10.08
C LEU A 187 -9.03 5.19 9.12
N ALA A 188 -9.19 5.38 7.82
CA ALA A 188 -8.25 4.85 6.84
C ALA A 188 -6.83 5.39 7.06
N SER A 189 -6.70 6.71 7.29
CA SER A 189 -5.41 7.34 7.60
C SER A 189 -4.79 6.79 8.89
N VAL A 190 -5.58 6.63 9.95
CA VAL A 190 -5.13 6.03 11.23
C VAL A 190 -4.66 4.59 11.02
N ALA A 191 -5.42 3.78 10.28
CA ALA A 191 -5.02 2.42 9.94
C ALA A 191 -3.71 2.39 9.11
N MET A 192 -3.53 3.33 8.19
CA MET A 192 -2.28 3.49 7.44
C MET A 192 -1.08 3.85 8.34
N VAL A 193 -1.28 4.62 9.43
CA VAL A 193 -0.23 4.89 10.42
C VAL A 193 0.17 3.61 11.16
N PHE A 194 -0.80 2.81 11.62
CA PHE A 194 -0.50 1.52 12.26
C PHE A 194 0.25 0.58 11.32
N SER A 195 -0.22 0.44 10.08
CA SER A 195 0.46 -0.37 9.07
C SER A 195 1.89 0.12 8.81
N PHE A 196 2.10 1.44 8.70
CA PHE A 196 3.45 2.03 8.58
C PHE A 196 4.35 1.68 9.77
N ILE A 197 3.84 1.78 11.00
CA ILE A 197 4.60 1.43 12.21
C ILE A 197 5.05 -0.03 12.14
N PHE A 198 4.16 -0.97 11.80
CA PHE A 198 4.52 -2.37 11.69
C PHE A 198 5.54 -2.65 10.59
N LEU A 199 5.40 -2.02 9.41
CA LEU A 199 6.40 -2.11 8.36
C LEU A 199 7.76 -1.54 8.83
N ALA A 200 7.75 -0.42 9.55
CA ALA A 200 8.94 0.22 10.10
C ALA A 200 9.66 -0.64 11.15
N LEU A 201 8.93 -1.50 11.86
CA LEU A 201 9.52 -2.46 12.79
C LEU A 201 10.28 -3.60 12.10
N THR A 202 10.02 -3.87 10.81
CA THR A 202 10.68 -4.95 10.05
C THR A 202 12.20 -4.90 10.18
N ARG A 203 12.82 -6.04 10.48
CA ARG A 203 14.27 -6.15 10.64
C ARG A 203 14.88 -6.66 9.34
N GLU A 204 15.70 -5.82 8.72
CA GLU A 204 16.42 -6.18 7.49
C GLU A 204 17.92 -6.26 7.76
N GLU A 205 18.51 -7.40 7.45
CA GLU A 205 19.96 -7.59 7.55
C GLU A 205 20.71 -7.00 6.37
N SER A 206 21.92 -6.54 6.64
CA SER A 206 22.88 -6.10 5.62
C SER A 206 23.53 -7.32 4.97
N VAL A 207 22.78 -8.18 4.27
CA VAL A 207 23.41 -9.17 3.39
C VAL A 207 23.79 -8.42 2.12
N ALA A 208 25.10 -8.36 1.83
CA ALA A 208 25.58 -7.85 0.55
C ALA A 208 24.80 -8.55 -0.57
N PRO A 209 24.46 -7.85 -1.67
CA PRO A 209 23.87 -8.54 -2.82
C PRO A 209 24.77 -9.73 -3.12
N ALA A 210 24.17 -10.92 -3.29
CA ALA A 210 24.88 -12.00 -3.93
C ALA A 210 25.20 -11.45 -5.32
N ILE A 211 26.36 -10.81 -5.47
CA ILE A 211 27.02 -10.68 -6.75
C ILE A 211 27.07 -12.13 -7.18
N THR A 212 26.25 -12.50 -8.16
CA THR A 212 26.44 -13.70 -8.95
C THR A 212 27.91 -13.63 -9.30
N SER A 213 28.72 -14.39 -8.59
CA SER A 213 30.16 -14.25 -8.67
C SER A 213 30.45 -14.48 -10.15
N THR A 214 31.17 -13.55 -10.77
CA THR A 214 31.53 -13.58 -12.19
C THR A 214 32.20 -14.90 -12.60
N LYS A 215 32.54 -15.77 -11.64
CA LYS A 215 32.91 -17.18 -11.87
C LYS A 215 31.81 -18.01 -12.56
N ASP A 216 30.52 -17.77 -12.33
CA ASP A 216 29.46 -18.55 -13.00
C ASP A 216 29.28 -18.13 -14.47
N GLU A 217 29.48 -16.85 -14.80
CA GLU A 217 29.52 -16.38 -16.19
C GLU A 217 30.79 -16.83 -16.94
N MET A 218 31.93 -16.91 -16.25
CA MET A 218 33.16 -17.46 -16.85
C MET A 218 33.06 -18.98 -17.08
N SER A 219 32.45 -19.74 -16.16
CA SER A 219 32.24 -21.19 -16.33
C SER A 219 31.29 -21.52 -17.49
N PHE A 220 30.37 -20.62 -17.85
CA PHE A 220 29.48 -20.83 -19.01
C PHE A 220 30.20 -20.49 -20.33
N ARG A 221 31.14 -19.54 -20.31
CA ARG A 221 31.94 -19.14 -21.47
C ARG A 221 33.11 -20.08 -21.78
N GLU A 222 33.61 -20.83 -20.80
CA GLU A 222 34.66 -21.85 -21.02
C GLU A 222 34.13 -23.19 -21.54
N LYS A 223 32.81 -23.35 -21.66
CA LYS A 223 32.14 -24.57 -22.17
C LYS A 223 31.55 -24.43 -23.59
N LEU A 224 31.82 -23.31 -24.27
CA LEU A 224 31.50 -23.05 -25.67
C LEU A 224 32.79 -22.91 -26.48
#